data_AF-A0A6I2UMP4-F1
#
_entry.id   AF-A0A6I2UMP4-F1
#
_cell.length_a   1.000
_cell.length_b   1.000
_cell.length_c   1.000
_cell.angle_alpha   90.00
_cell.angle_beta   90.00
_cell.angle_gamma   90.00
#
_symmetry.space_group_name_H-M   'P 1'
#
loop_
_entity.id
_entity.type
_entity.pdbx_description
1 polymer ?
#
loop_
_entity_poly.entity_id
_entity_poly.type
_entity_poly.pdbx_seq_one_letter_code
_entity_poly.pdbx_strand_id
1 'polypeptide(L)'
;MFKYKPNISNYLAEYAIKERFHPTTTLPKDVQLYCMAGRSNIYRTFLMYQRHIINNMVVDTICRCLTDTQIKFFLYKYKDNQTFTWISTKLDVSTSSLFIWNRDIQRDIQNMLFYNISVTDIFVPQKIINMIHILDARIDALEWGIQVGVEINRKWLQNLIDKRSCYRQLLSKLAECQAAPDESSYNWVISHKCRYHHLTIDELSCEAAINRASIYRYLNQFRQIASDIFAQWGFKLSA
;
A
#
# COMPACT_ATOMS: atom_id res chain seq x y z
N MET A 1 34.69 9.51 6.78
CA MET A 1 34.26 8.60 5.70
C MET A 1 32.91 8.01 6.09
N PHE A 2 31.81 8.66 5.70
CA PHE A 2 30.46 8.18 6.05
C PHE A 2 30.15 6.94 5.19
N LYS A 3 30.11 5.76 5.82
CA LYS A 3 29.57 4.55 5.19
C LYS A 3 28.13 4.86 4.79
N TYR A 4 27.89 5.04 3.49
CA TYR A 4 26.57 5.14 2.89
C TYR A 4 25.81 3.88 3.29
N LYS A 5 24.96 3.96 4.32
CA LYS A 5 24.09 2.85 4.69
C LYS A 5 23.03 2.83 3.59
N PRO A 6 23.00 1.81 2.70
CA PRO A 6 21.95 1.74 1.70
C PRO A 6 20.62 1.73 2.45
N ASN A 7 19.72 2.65 2.09
CA ASN A 7 18.34 2.58 2.56
C ASN A 7 17.70 1.39 1.84
N ILE A 8 17.82 0.21 2.45
CA ILE A 8 17.34 -1.08 1.93
C ILE A 8 15.88 -0.95 1.49
N SER A 9 15.09 -0.17 2.21
CA SER A 9 13.68 0.01 1.94
C SER A 9 13.41 0.77 0.63
N ASN A 10 14.18 1.82 0.35
CA ASN A 10 14.10 2.53 -0.94
C ASN A 10 14.53 1.62 -2.09
N TYR A 11 15.59 0.84 -1.87
CA TYR A 11 16.07 -0.13 -2.86
C TYR A 11 15.00 -1.19 -3.17
N LEU A 12 14.31 -1.71 -2.16
CA LEU A 12 13.24 -2.70 -2.34
C LEU A 12 12.04 -2.13 -3.09
N ALA A 13 11.65 -0.88 -2.81
CA ALA A 13 10.57 -0.22 -3.55
C ALA A 13 10.95 -0.01 -5.02
N GLU A 14 12.15 0.51 -5.29
CA GLU A 14 12.63 0.71 -6.66
C GLU A 14 12.77 -0.62 -7.41
N TYR A 15 13.29 -1.67 -6.75
CA TYR A 15 13.36 -3.02 -7.30
C TYR A 15 11.97 -3.56 -7.66
N ALA A 16 11.00 -3.46 -6.76
CA ALA A 16 9.64 -3.93 -7.02
C ALA A 16 8.99 -3.24 -8.24
N ILE A 17 9.22 -1.93 -8.39
CA ILE A 17 8.71 -1.17 -9.54
C ILE A 17 9.39 -1.62 -10.84
N LYS A 18 10.73 -1.71 -10.85
CA LYS A 18 11.48 -2.13 -12.04
C LYS A 18 11.09 -3.53 -12.45
N GLU A 19 11.03 -4.46 -11.52
CA GLU A 19 10.66 -5.85 -11.77
C GLU A 19 9.23 -5.99 -12.32
N ARG A 20 8.32 -5.08 -11.94
CA ARG A 20 6.95 -5.04 -12.45
C ARG A 20 6.85 -4.69 -13.95
N PHE A 21 7.75 -3.84 -14.46
CA PHE A 21 7.75 -3.39 -15.86
C PHE A 21 8.80 -4.08 -16.73
N HIS A 22 9.91 -4.49 -16.13
CA HIS A 22 11.05 -5.12 -16.75
C HIS A 22 11.43 -6.36 -15.93
N PRO A 23 10.62 -7.43 -15.98
CA PRO A 23 10.85 -8.61 -15.15
C PRO A 23 12.18 -9.26 -15.49
N THR A 24 13.07 -9.33 -14.51
CA THR A 24 14.36 -10.03 -14.61
C THR A 24 14.26 -11.47 -14.11
N THR A 25 13.27 -11.76 -13.26
CA THR A 25 12.98 -13.10 -12.76
C THR A 25 11.95 -13.80 -13.65
N THR A 26 12.38 -14.77 -14.46
CA THR A 26 11.46 -15.71 -15.09
C THR A 26 11.04 -16.76 -14.08
N LEU A 27 9.82 -16.62 -13.56
CA LEU A 27 9.20 -17.65 -12.72
C LEU A 27 8.55 -18.71 -13.63
N PRO A 28 8.85 -20.00 -13.46
CA PRO A 28 8.18 -21.05 -14.23
C PRO A 28 6.66 -20.95 -14.05
N LYS A 29 5.90 -21.06 -15.15
CA LYS A 29 4.42 -20.97 -15.13
C LYS A 29 3.77 -21.95 -14.15
N ASP A 30 4.45 -23.06 -13.88
CA ASP A 30 3.97 -24.16 -13.05
C ASP A 30 4.60 -24.19 -11.65
N VAL A 31 5.24 -23.11 -11.18
CA VAL A 31 5.88 -23.09 -9.84
C VAL A 31 4.92 -23.53 -8.73
N GLN A 32 3.63 -23.19 -8.82
CA GLN A 32 2.62 -23.68 -7.87
C GLN A 32 2.49 -25.22 -7.91
N LEU A 33 2.42 -25.83 -9.09
CA LEU A 33 2.34 -27.28 -9.28
C LEU A 33 3.64 -27.98 -8.85
N TYR A 34 4.80 -27.43 -9.20
CA TYR A 34 6.11 -27.94 -8.78
C TYR A 34 6.32 -27.82 -7.27
N CYS A 35 5.78 -26.77 -6.64
CA CYS A 35 5.83 -26.59 -5.19
C CYS A 35 4.85 -27.52 -4.44
N MET A 36 3.85 -28.08 -5.10
CA MET A 36 2.98 -29.11 -4.51
C MET A 36 3.55 -30.52 -4.65
N ALA A 37 4.58 -30.73 -5.50
CA ALA A 37 5.10 -32.04 -5.89
C ALA A 37 6.26 -32.61 -5.02
N GLY A 38 6.52 -32.08 -3.82
CA GLY A 38 7.30 -32.77 -2.77
C GLY A 38 8.84 -32.85 -2.86
N ARG A 39 9.54 -32.06 -3.70
CA ARG A 39 11.01 -31.96 -3.73
C ARG A 39 11.59 -30.98 -2.69
N SER A 40 12.81 -31.22 -2.22
CA SER A 40 13.43 -30.60 -1.02
C SER A 40 13.65 -29.08 -1.02
N ASN A 41 13.52 -28.36 -2.14
CA ASN A 41 13.74 -26.89 -2.23
C ASN A 41 12.48 -26.10 -2.64
N ILE A 42 11.33 -26.74 -2.48
CA ILE A 42 10.01 -26.26 -2.89
C ILE A 42 9.56 -25.02 -2.10
N TYR A 43 9.71 -25.03 -0.77
CA TYR A 43 9.18 -23.97 0.07
C TYR A 43 9.86 -22.62 -0.21
N ARG A 44 11.19 -22.66 -0.41
CA ARG A 44 11.96 -21.47 -0.77
C ARG A 44 11.53 -20.90 -2.12
N THR A 45 11.36 -21.76 -3.12
CA THR A 45 10.92 -21.36 -4.46
C THR A 45 9.51 -20.77 -4.42
N PHE A 46 8.61 -21.40 -3.67
CA PHE A 46 7.27 -20.90 -3.41
C PHE A 46 7.28 -19.52 -2.74
N LEU A 47 8.11 -19.32 -1.71
CA LEU A 47 8.22 -18.02 -1.04
C LEU A 47 8.76 -16.91 -1.96
N MET A 48 9.69 -17.24 -2.86
CA MET A 48 10.18 -16.30 -3.88
C MET A 48 9.07 -15.93 -4.86
N TYR A 49 8.30 -16.91 -5.33
CA TYR A 49 7.15 -16.68 -6.21
C TYR A 49 6.06 -15.83 -5.54
N GLN A 50 5.68 -16.18 -4.31
CA GLN A 50 4.78 -15.40 -3.45
C GLN A 50 5.27 -13.96 -3.30
N ARG A 51 6.57 -13.76 -3.03
CA ARG A 51 7.13 -12.41 -2.90
C ARG A 51 7.01 -11.60 -4.19
N HIS A 52 7.24 -12.22 -5.35
CA HIS A 52 7.07 -11.56 -6.64
C HIS A 52 5.61 -11.14 -6.88
N ILE A 53 4.65 -12.04 -6.61
CA ILE A 53 3.22 -11.72 -6.71
C ILE A 53 2.85 -10.55 -5.79
N ILE A 54 3.25 -10.61 -4.51
CA ILE A 54 2.97 -9.57 -3.53
C ILE A 54 3.57 -8.23 -3.99
N ASN A 55 4.82 -8.21 -4.46
CA ASN A 55 5.46 -7.00 -4.96
C ASN A 55 4.64 -6.37 -6.10
N ASN A 56 4.20 -7.19 -7.07
CA ASN A 56 3.38 -6.70 -8.20
C ASN A 56 2.01 -6.19 -7.72
N MET A 57 1.35 -6.89 -6.79
CA MET A 57 0.09 -6.44 -6.19
C MET A 57 0.25 -5.09 -5.48
N VAL A 58 1.35 -4.88 -4.76
CA VAL A 58 1.64 -3.60 -4.11
C VAL A 58 1.80 -2.49 -5.14
N VAL A 59 2.63 -2.70 -6.17
CA VAL A 59 2.84 -1.69 -7.23
C VAL A 59 1.53 -1.37 -7.94
N ASP A 60 0.76 -2.39 -8.33
CA ASP A 60 -0.54 -2.21 -8.99
C ASP A 60 -1.55 -1.49 -8.10
N THR A 61 -1.52 -1.75 -6.78
CA THR A 61 -2.37 -1.04 -5.81
C THR A 61 -2.03 0.44 -5.78
N ILE A 62 -0.76 0.79 -5.67
CA ILE A 62 -0.33 2.19 -5.64
C ILE A 62 -0.70 2.88 -6.95
N CYS A 63 -0.44 2.26 -8.10
CA CYS A 63 -0.81 2.80 -9.42
C CYS A 63 -2.29 3.17 -9.52
N ARG A 64 -3.20 2.36 -8.98
CA ARG A 64 -4.65 2.63 -9.01
C ARG A 64 -5.07 3.78 -8.10
N CYS A 65 -4.23 4.20 -7.16
CA CYS A 65 -4.49 5.30 -6.25
C CYS A 65 -3.86 6.63 -6.72
N LEU A 66 -3.14 6.62 -7.83
CA LEU A 66 -2.55 7.83 -8.40
C LEU A 66 -3.56 8.59 -9.25
N THR A 67 -3.39 9.90 -9.36
CA THR A 67 -4.13 10.71 -10.34
C THR A 67 -3.68 10.38 -11.76
N ASP A 68 -4.49 10.68 -12.77
CA ASP A 68 -4.15 10.41 -14.18
C ASP A 68 -2.78 10.97 -14.59
N THR A 69 -2.45 12.19 -14.13
CA THR A 69 -1.15 12.83 -14.40
C THR A 69 -0.01 12.10 -13.69
N GLN A 70 -0.21 11.66 -12.44
CA GLN A 70 0.77 10.88 -11.71
C GLN A 70 0.97 9.49 -12.31
N ILE A 71 -0.08 8.85 -12.85
CA ILE A 71 0.02 7.58 -13.58
C ILE A 71 0.90 7.76 -14.81
N LYS A 72 0.68 8.81 -15.61
CA LYS A 72 1.52 9.10 -16.79
C LYS A 72 2.98 9.31 -16.40
N PHE A 73 3.23 10.10 -15.33
CA PHE A 73 4.57 10.26 -14.77
C PHE A 73 5.19 8.90 -14.42
N PHE A 74 4.45 8.05 -13.70
CA PHE A 74 4.93 6.75 -13.23
C PHE A 74 5.29 5.84 -14.41
N LEU A 75 4.45 5.76 -15.44
CA LEU A 75 4.71 4.97 -16.64
C LEU A 75 5.92 5.51 -17.41
N TYR A 76 5.97 6.82 -17.69
CA TYR A 76 7.12 7.40 -18.39
C TYR A 76 8.43 7.16 -17.64
N LYS A 77 8.41 7.29 -16.31
CA LYS A 77 9.60 7.13 -15.49
C LYS A 77 10.10 5.68 -15.43
N TYR A 78 9.20 4.72 -15.21
CA TYR A 78 9.56 3.36 -14.83
C TYR A 78 9.34 2.31 -15.91
N LYS A 79 8.40 2.52 -16.82
CA LYS A 79 8.16 1.63 -17.97
C LYS A 79 8.94 2.08 -19.20
N ASP A 80 8.92 3.39 -19.47
CA ASP A 80 9.53 3.94 -20.69
C ASP A 80 10.93 4.53 -20.44
N ASN A 81 11.43 4.45 -19.20
CA ASN A 81 12.75 4.91 -18.76
C ASN A 81 13.11 6.35 -19.17
N GLN A 82 12.12 7.25 -19.20
CA GLN A 82 12.31 8.66 -19.57
C GLN A 82 12.97 9.47 -18.44
N THR A 83 13.64 10.55 -18.83
CA THR A 83 14.30 11.47 -17.90
C THR A 83 13.29 12.43 -17.26
N PHE A 84 13.59 12.95 -16.06
CA PHE A 84 12.73 13.94 -15.39
C PHE A 84 12.54 15.20 -16.22
N THR A 85 13.58 15.65 -16.93
CA THR A 85 13.50 16.81 -17.82
C THR A 85 12.49 16.58 -18.94
N TRP A 86 12.55 15.42 -19.60
CA TRP A 86 11.59 15.08 -20.66
C TRP A 86 10.16 15.00 -20.14
N ILE A 87 9.95 14.34 -18.99
CA ILE A 87 8.62 14.18 -18.40
C ILE A 87 8.05 15.53 -17.96
N SER A 88 8.89 16.40 -17.39
CA SER A 88 8.52 17.74 -16.95
C SER A 88 7.96 18.56 -18.12
N THR A 89 8.64 18.55 -19.27
CA THR A 89 8.16 19.17 -20.50
C THR A 89 6.90 18.50 -21.03
N LYS A 90 6.81 17.17 -20.99
CA LYS A 90 5.68 16.42 -21.55
C LYS A 90 4.38 16.59 -20.77
N LEU A 91 4.46 16.70 -19.45
CA LEU A 91 3.30 16.81 -18.56
C LEU A 91 2.99 18.24 -18.13
N ASP A 92 3.84 19.21 -18.51
CA ASP A 92 3.76 20.60 -18.05
C ASP A 92 3.78 20.72 -16.52
N VAL A 93 4.73 20.00 -15.90
CA VAL A 93 4.87 19.93 -14.44
C VAL A 93 6.32 20.20 -14.06
N SER A 94 6.55 20.99 -13.01
CA SER A 94 7.92 21.28 -12.55
C SER A 94 8.69 20.01 -12.17
N THR A 95 9.99 19.98 -12.45
CA THR A 95 10.87 18.87 -12.04
C THR A 95 10.82 18.63 -10.53
N SER A 96 10.70 19.69 -9.73
CA SER A 96 10.55 19.63 -8.27
C SER A 96 9.30 18.84 -7.86
N SER A 97 8.16 19.08 -8.52
CA SER A 97 6.93 18.33 -8.29
C SER A 97 7.09 16.86 -8.66
N LEU A 98 7.79 16.55 -9.77
CA LEU A 98 8.08 15.17 -10.15
C LEU A 98 8.95 14.46 -9.11
N PHE A 99 9.95 15.13 -8.52
CA PHE A 99 10.77 14.55 -7.45
C PHE A 99 9.93 14.23 -6.20
N ILE A 100 9.02 15.12 -5.84
CA ILE A 100 8.07 14.91 -4.73
C ILE A 100 7.20 13.69 -5.02
N TRP A 101 6.57 13.62 -6.20
CA TRP A 101 5.76 12.46 -6.59
C TRP A 101 6.55 11.16 -6.57
N ASN A 102 7.78 11.16 -7.10
CA ASN A 102 8.63 9.99 -7.10
C ASN A 102 8.91 9.48 -5.69
N ARG A 103 9.29 10.38 -4.79
CA ARG A 103 9.58 10.06 -3.39
C ARG A 103 8.33 9.52 -2.69
N ASP A 104 7.20 10.17 -2.88
CA ASP A 104 5.96 9.82 -2.19
C ASP A 104 5.44 8.46 -2.67
N ILE A 105 5.49 8.18 -3.98
CA ILE A 105 5.17 6.87 -4.56
C ILE A 105 6.09 5.78 -4.02
N GLN A 106 7.40 6.01 -4.00
CA GLN A 106 8.35 5.03 -3.47
C GLN A 106 8.11 4.75 -1.98
N ARG A 107 7.81 5.78 -1.20
CA ARG A 107 7.46 5.64 0.23
C ARG A 107 6.19 4.83 0.43
N ASP A 108 5.16 5.06 -0.36
CA ASP A 108 3.90 4.31 -0.29
C ASP A 108 4.11 2.82 -0.61
N ILE A 109 4.86 2.53 -1.69
CA ILE A 109 5.24 1.16 -2.05
C ILE A 109 6.04 0.52 -0.93
N GLN A 110 7.04 1.23 -0.40
CA GLN A 110 7.83 0.76 0.74
C GLN A 110 6.92 0.40 1.92
N ASN A 111 6.05 1.31 2.37
CA ASN A 111 5.17 1.07 3.50
C ASN A 111 4.36 -0.21 3.30
N MET A 112 3.78 -0.38 2.11
CA MET A 112 2.99 -1.57 1.79
C MET A 112 3.83 -2.86 1.72
N LEU A 113 5.06 -2.81 1.21
CA LEU A 113 5.99 -3.97 1.18
C LEU A 113 6.37 -4.47 2.59
N PHE A 114 6.25 -3.60 3.61
CA PHE A 114 6.43 -3.91 5.03
C PHE A 114 5.10 -4.10 5.78
N TYR A 115 4.01 -4.27 5.04
CA TYR A 115 2.67 -4.46 5.56
C TYR A 115 2.23 -3.32 6.50
N ASN A 116 2.57 -2.09 6.14
CA ASN A 116 2.16 -0.88 6.84
C ASN A 116 1.26 -0.04 5.93
N ILE A 117 0.34 0.69 6.55
CA ILE A 117 -0.42 1.76 5.90
C ILE A 117 -0.12 3.08 6.60
N SER A 118 -0.13 4.17 5.84
CA SER A 118 0.14 5.51 6.37
C SER A 118 -1.13 6.20 6.89
N VAL A 119 -0.95 7.30 7.63
CA VAL A 119 -2.07 8.16 8.06
C VAL A 119 -2.89 8.67 6.88
N THR A 120 -2.28 8.85 5.70
CA THR A 120 -3.01 9.24 4.49
C THR A 120 -3.77 8.09 3.86
N ASP A 121 -3.28 6.85 4.00
CA ASP A 121 -3.89 5.67 3.41
C ASP A 121 -5.14 5.18 4.15
N ILE A 122 -5.36 5.63 5.40
CA ILE A 122 -6.54 5.24 6.17
C ILE A 122 -7.86 5.65 5.50
N PHE A 123 -7.82 6.59 4.57
CA PHE A 123 -8.97 7.03 3.77
C PHE A 123 -8.99 6.41 2.37
N VAL A 124 -8.19 5.38 2.12
CA VAL A 124 -8.14 4.69 0.81
C VAL A 124 -8.55 3.24 1.01
N PRO A 125 -9.88 2.93 1.01
CA PRO A 125 -10.37 1.58 1.31
C PRO A 125 -9.71 0.49 0.46
N GLN A 126 -9.46 0.77 -0.81
CA GLN A 126 -8.82 -0.19 -1.71
C GLN A 126 -7.39 -0.57 -1.27
N LYS A 127 -6.60 0.36 -0.73
CA LYS A 127 -5.27 0.06 -0.18
C LYS A 127 -5.39 -0.88 1.03
N ILE A 128 -6.38 -0.65 1.89
CA ILE A 128 -6.63 -1.47 3.08
C ILE A 128 -7.09 -2.88 2.69
N ILE A 129 -8.03 -2.99 1.74
CA ILE A 129 -8.49 -4.28 1.20
C ILE A 129 -7.33 -5.07 0.60
N ASN A 130 -6.53 -4.44 -0.26
CA ASN A 130 -5.39 -5.10 -0.88
C ASN A 130 -4.33 -5.50 0.15
N MET A 131 -4.13 -4.69 1.20
CA MET A 131 -3.25 -5.04 2.30
C MET A 131 -3.73 -6.27 3.08
N ILE A 132 -5.04 -6.38 3.33
CA ILE A 132 -5.63 -7.57 3.95
C ILE A 132 -5.37 -8.81 3.07
N HIS A 133 -5.59 -8.72 1.76
CA HIS A 133 -5.31 -9.83 0.84
C HIS A 133 -3.83 -10.23 0.80
N ILE A 134 -2.92 -9.25 0.83
CA ILE A 134 -1.47 -9.50 0.91
C ILE A 134 -1.13 -10.21 2.22
N LEU A 135 -1.72 -9.79 3.34
CA LEU A 135 -1.52 -10.43 4.64
C LEU A 135 -2.09 -11.85 4.66
N ASP A 136 -3.29 -12.07 4.12
CA ASP A 136 -3.89 -13.41 3.99
C ASP A 136 -2.96 -14.34 3.22
N ALA A 137 -2.53 -13.96 2.01
CA ALA A 137 -1.60 -14.76 1.21
C ALA A 137 -0.28 -15.05 1.93
N ARG A 138 0.23 -14.08 2.72
CA ARG A 138 1.47 -14.27 3.48
C ARG A 138 1.28 -15.18 4.68
N ILE A 139 0.18 -15.06 5.40
CA ILE A 139 -0.16 -15.91 6.55
C ILE A 139 -0.31 -17.36 6.08
N ASP A 140 -1.12 -17.60 5.03
CA ASP A 140 -1.34 -18.92 4.45
C ASP A 140 -0.02 -19.59 4.03
N ALA A 141 0.87 -18.81 3.39
CA ALA A 141 2.20 -19.28 2.98
C ALA A 141 3.09 -19.69 4.15
N LEU A 142 2.97 -19.02 5.30
CA LEU A 142 3.73 -19.35 6.50
C LEU A 142 3.11 -20.54 7.22
N GLU A 143 1.78 -20.58 7.37
CA GLU A 143 1.08 -21.73 7.96
C GLU A 143 1.35 -23.03 7.20
N TRP A 144 1.36 -22.98 5.86
CA TRP A 144 1.78 -24.12 5.04
C TRP A 144 3.24 -24.52 5.30
N GLY A 145 4.14 -23.55 5.45
CA GLY A 145 5.55 -23.81 5.79
C GLY A 145 5.71 -24.60 7.09
N ILE A 146 4.93 -24.25 8.11
CA ILE A 146 4.87 -24.99 9.37
C ILE A 146 4.42 -26.44 9.15
N GLN A 147 3.38 -26.66 8.33
CA GLN A 147 2.87 -28.00 8.04
C GLN A 147 3.91 -28.90 7.36
N VAL A 148 4.76 -28.32 6.51
CA VAL A 148 5.84 -29.05 5.82
C VAL A 148 7.17 -29.07 6.60
N GLY A 149 7.14 -28.70 7.89
CA GLY A 149 8.28 -28.83 8.81
C GLY A 149 9.29 -27.70 8.76
N VAL A 150 8.96 -26.55 8.15
CA VAL A 150 9.83 -25.37 8.14
C VAL A 150 9.71 -24.62 9.47
N GLU A 151 10.86 -24.29 10.05
CA GLU A 151 10.90 -23.46 11.24
C GLU A 151 10.51 -22.02 10.91
N ILE A 152 9.40 -21.57 11.48
CA ILE A 152 8.87 -20.21 11.29
C ILE A 152 8.72 -19.54 12.63
N ASN A 153 9.15 -18.27 12.68
CA ASN A 153 8.99 -17.42 13.85
C ASN A 153 7.50 -17.19 14.13
N ARG A 154 6.99 -17.86 15.18
CA ARG A 154 5.58 -17.77 15.61
C ARG A 154 5.17 -16.36 16.04
N LYS A 155 6.07 -15.61 16.67
CA LYS A 155 5.82 -14.21 17.06
C LYS A 155 5.63 -13.32 15.83
N TRP A 156 6.40 -13.56 14.77
CA TRP A 156 6.24 -12.83 13.53
C TRP A 156 4.94 -13.19 12.81
N LEU A 157 4.57 -14.48 12.75
CA LEU A 157 3.28 -14.90 12.21
C LEU A 157 2.11 -14.27 12.98
N GLN A 158 2.16 -14.28 14.31
CA GLN A 158 1.15 -13.64 15.15
C GLN A 158 1.03 -12.13 14.85
N ASN A 159 2.16 -11.44 14.69
CA ASN A 159 2.14 -10.01 14.33
C ASN A 159 1.41 -9.75 12.99
N LEU A 160 1.57 -10.62 11.99
CA LEU A 160 0.84 -10.49 10.72
C LEU A 160 -0.67 -10.73 10.90
N ILE A 161 -1.04 -11.72 11.73
CA ILE A 161 -2.44 -11.99 12.07
C ILE A 161 -3.07 -10.79 12.78
N ASP A 162 -2.37 -10.21 13.75
CA ASP A 162 -2.82 -9.03 14.51
C ASP A 162 -2.96 -7.82 13.58
N LYS A 163 -2.00 -7.59 12.67
CA LYS A 163 -2.09 -6.53 11.65
C LYS A 163 -3.30 -6.72 10.74
N ARG A 164 -3.57 -7.95 10.31
CA ARG A 164 -4.74 -8.26 9.47
C ARG A 164 -6.03 -7.92 10.21
N SER A 165 -6.14 -8.30 11.48
CA SER A 165 -7.31 -7.99 12.32
C SER A 165 -7.48 -6.47 12.52
N CYS A 166 -6.39 -5.77 12.79
CA CYS A 166 -6.36 -4.30 12.86
C CYS A 166 -6.89 -3.65 11.57
N TYR A 167 -6.47 -4.12 10.40
CA TYR A 167 -6.92 -3.57 9.11
C TYR A 167 -8.37 -3.92 8.79
N ARG A 168 -8.85 -5.11 9.17
CA ARG A 168 -10.27 -5.47 9.06
C ARG A 168 -11.14 -4.56 9.94
N GLN A 169 -10.69 -4.25 11.16
CA GLN A 169 -11.41 -3.33 12.05
C GLN A 169 -11.44 -1.90 11.49
N LEU A 170 -10.31 -1.40 10.96
CA LEU A 170 -10.28 -0.10 10.29
C LEU A 170 -11.23 -0.07 9.08
N LEU A 171 -11.20 -1.11 8.24
CA LEU A 171 -12.08 -1.21 7.07
C LEU A 171 -13.55 -1.25 7.46
N SER A 172 -13.90 -1.97 8.53
CA SER A 172 -15.25 -1.98 9.08
C SER A 172 -15.71 -0.57 9.47
N LYS A 173 -14.84 0.23 10.11
CA LYS A 173 -15.17 1.60 10.48
C LYS A 173 -15.36 2.54 9.29
N LEU A 174 -14.59 2.35 8.22
CA LEU A 174 -14.84 3.07 6.97
C LEU A 174 -16.17 2.64 6.34
N ALA A 175 -16.46 1.34 6.32
CA ALA A 175 -17.68 0.80 5.76
C ALA A 175 -18.93 1.31 6.50
N GLU A 176 -18.88 1.43 7.84
CA GLU A 176 -19.94 2.06 8.65
C GLU A 176 -20.24 3.50 8.16
N CYS A 177 -19.20 4.32 7.95
CA CYS A 177 -19.38 5.69 7.47
C CYS A 177 -19.91 5.74 6.03
N GLN A 178 -19.54 4.77 5.18
CA GLN A 178 -19.93 4.72 3.78
C GLN A 178 -21.32 4.11 3.55
N ALA A 179 -21.79 3.25 4.46
CA ALA A 179 -23.10 2.61 4.36
C ALA A 179 -24.25 3.60 4.57
N ALA A 180 -24.04 4.63 5.40
CA ALA A 180 -25.03 5.65 5.70
C ALA A 180 -24.41 7.06 5.74
N PRO A 181 -24.01 7.59 4.56
CA PRO A 181 -23.30 8.88 4.48
C PRO A 181 -24.17 10.05 4.92
N ASP A 182 -25.49 9.97 4.74
CA ASP A 182 -26.44 11.06 5.01
C ASP A 182 -26.88 11.14 6.48
N GLU A 183 -26.56 10.14 7.31
CA GLU A 183 -26.93 10.13 8.73
C GLU A 183 -26.23 11.22 9.54
N SER A 184 -25.03 11.65 9.11
CA SER A 184 -24.31 12.72 9.77
C SER A 184 -23.31 13.40 8.84
N SER A 185 -23.03 14.69 9.08
CA SER A 185 -21.97 15.41 8.37
C SER A 185 -20.59 14.76 8.55
N TYR A 186 -20.39 14.02 9.65
CA TYR A 186 -19.18 13.22 9.86
C TYR A 186 -19.10 12.08 8.83
N ASN A 187 -20.12 11.22 8.75
CA ASN A 187 -20.17 10.10 7.79
C ASN A 187 -20.05 10.61 6.35
N TRP A 188 -20.75 11.71 6.03
CA TRP A 188 -20.68 12.37 4.74
C TRP A 188 -19.25 12.74 4.36
N VAL A 189 -18.52 13.43 5.25
CA VAL A 189 -17.13 13.85 5.00
C VAL A 189 -16.19 12.64 4.86
N ILE A 190 -16.33 11.62 5.70
CA ILE A 190 -15.47 10.43 5.61
C ILE A 190 -15.75 9.68 4.30
N SER A 191 -17.01 9.49 3.93
CA SER A 191 -17.41 8.85 2.67
C SER A 191 -16.87 9.61 1.45
N HIS A 192 -17.01 10.94 1.44
CA HIS A 192 -16.46 11.79 0.37
C HIS A 192 -14.93 11.73 0.32
N LYS A 193 -14.25 11.73 1.48
CA LYS A 193 -12.80 11.59 1.51
C LYS A 193 -12.35 10.23 0.96
N CYS A 194 -13.09 9.16 1.21
CA CYS A 194 -12.80 7.84 0.64
C CYS A 194 -12.97 7.82 -0.87
N ARG A 195 -14.02 8.44 -1.39
CA ARG A 195 -14.31 8.51 -2.83
C ARG A 195 -13.31 9.40 -3.58
N TYR A 196 -12.93 10.52 -2.97
CA TYR A 196 -12.09 11.55 -3.54
C TYR A 196 -10.80 11.75 -2.73
N HIS A 197 -10.09 10.65 -2.49
CA HIS A 197 -8.93 10.62 -1.59
C HIS A 197 -7.77 11.53 -2.02
N HIS A 198 -7.67 11.87 -3.30
CA HIS A 198 -6.64 12.75 -3.85
C HIS A 198 -6.94 14.24 -3.66
N LEU A 199 -8.19 14.63 -3.42
CA LEU A 199 -8.55 16.03 -3.25
C LEU A 199 -7.92 16.61 -1.99
N THR A 200 -7.47 17.85 -2.12
CA THR A 200 -7.08 18.71 -1.01
C THR A 200 -8.28 18.99 -0.12
N ILE A 201 -8.03 19.52 1.07
CA ILE A 201 -9.10 19.90 1.99
C ILE A 201 -9.98 21.01 1.39
N ASP A 202 -9.38 21.95 0.64
CA ASP A 202 -10.12 23.04 0.01
C ASP A 202 -11.03 22.50 -1.11
N GLU A 203 -10.50 21.64 -1.99
CA GLU A 203 -11.31 21.00 -3.05
C GLU A 203 -12.42 20.10 -2.46
N LEU A 204 -12.11 19.33 -1.42
CA LEU A 204 -13.10 18.51 -0.73
C LEU A 204 -14.19 19.37 -0.06
N SER A 205 -13.87 20.59 0.38
CA SER A 205 -14.85 21.52 0.95
C SER A 205 -15.86 22.01 -0.08
N CYS A 206 -15.39 22.25 -1.31
CA CYS A 206 -16.25 22.57 -2.43
C CYS A 206 -17.10 21.36 -2.83
N GLU A 207 -16.48 20.18 -2.98
CA GLU A 207 -17.16 18.96 -3.41
C GLU A 207 -18.22 18.48 -2.40
N ALA A 208 -17.90 18.49 -1.10
CA ALA A 208 -18.81 18.02 -0.06
C ALA A 208 -19.80 19.10 0.41
N ALA A 209 -19.70 20.33 -0.09
CA ALA A 209 -20.47 21.50 0.35
C ALA A 209 -20.42 21.74 1.88
N ILE A 210 -19.27 21.47 2.51
CA ILE A 210 -19.03 21.64 3.94
C ILE A 210 -17.85 22.56 4.16
N ASN A 211 -17.96 23.47 5.13
CA ASN A 211 -16.88 24.39 5.45
C ASN A 211 -15.58 23.68 5.83
N ARG A 212 -14.45 24.33 5.53
CA ARG A 212 -13.11 23.78 5.72
C ARG A 212 -12.82 23.30 7.14
N ALA A 213 -13.25 24.07 8.14
CA ALA A 213 -12.96 23.79 9.55
C ALA A 213 -13.67 22.49 10.00
N SER A 214 -14.92 22.29 9.58
CA SER A 214 -15.67 21.06 9.83
C SER A 214 -15.00 19.84 9.19
N ILE A 215 -14.57 19.94 7.93
CA ILE A 215 -13.82 18.86 7.26
C ILE A 215 -12.57 18.49 8.04
N TYR A 216 -11.75 19.50 8.38
CA TYR A 216 -10.51 19.26 9.12
C TYR A 216 -10.77 18.56 10.46
N ARG A 217 -11.80 19.00 11.19
CA ARG A 217 -12.23 18.39 12.46
C ARG A 217 -12.63 16.93 12.28
N TYR A 218 -13.50 16.62 11.32
CA TYR A 218 -14.00 15.26 11.12
C TYR A 218 -12.92 14.30 10.61
N LEU A 219 -12.04 14.76 9.71
CA LEU A 219 -10.90 13.96 9.26
C LEU A 219 -9.93 13.66 10.41
N ASN A 220 -9.65 14.64 11.28
CA ASN A 220 -8.81 14.41 12.46
C ASN A 220 -9.46 13.50 13.50
N GLN A 221 -10.78 13.62 13.69
CA GLN A 221 -11.52 12.70 14.53
C GLN A 221 -11.39 11.26 14.03
N PHE A 222 -11.54 11.02 12.72
CA PHE A 222 -11.34 9.69 12.14
C PHE A 222 -9.88 9.22 12.27
N ARG A 223 -8.89 10.10 12.07
CA ARG A 223 -7.47 9.78 12.31
C ARG A 223 -7.21 9.33 13.74
N GLN A 224 -7.85 9.96 14.72
CA GLN A 224 -7.74 9.54 16.12
C GLN A 224 -8.33 8.15 16.33
N ILE A 225 -9.53 7.89 15.80
CA ILE A 225 -10.16 6.55 15.85
C ILE A 225 -9.25 5.49 15.22
N ALA A 226 -8.66 5.79 14.05
CA ALA A 226 -7.71 4.90 13.41
C ALA A 226 -6.44 4.69 14.27
N SER A 227 -5.92 5.74 14.89
CA SER A 227 -4.79 5.63 15.82
C SER A 227 -5.12 4.75 17.03
N ASP A 228 -6.32 4.89 17.59
CA ASP A 228 -6.78 4.11 18.73
C ASP A 228 -6.94 2.63 18.36
N ILE A 229 -7.49 2.33 17.18
CA ILE A 229 -7.52 0.97 16.63
C ILE A 229 -6.10 0.41 16.56
N PHE A 230 -5.15 1.13 15.97
CA PHE A 230 -3.78 0.64 15.85
C PHE A 230 -3.12 0.40 17.22
N ALA A 231 -3.37 1.30 18.18
CA ALA A 231 -2.84 1.18 19.53
C ALA A 231 -3.39 -0.05 20.27
N GLN A 232 -4.66 -0.41 20.08
CA GLN A 232 -5.26 -1.64 20.64
C GLN A 232 -4.48 -2.90 20.23
N TRP A 233 -3.92 -2.91 19.02
CA TRP A 233 -3.12 -4.02 18.49
C TRP A 233 -1.60 -3.82 18.67
N GLY A 234 -1.17 -2.79 19.41
CA GLY A 234 0.25 -2.50 19.66
C GLY A 234 1.01 -1.92 18.46
N PHE A 235 0.30 -1.37 17.47
CA PHE A 235 0.88 -0.76 16.28
C PHE A 235 0.81 0.78 16.32
N LYS A 236 1.58 1.42 15.44
CA LYS A 236 1.50 2.86 15.17
C LYS A 236 1.27 3.08 13.68
N LEU A 237 0.44 4.06 13.35
CA LEU A 237 0.28 4.51 11.97
C LEU A 237 1.61 5.09 11.47
N SER A 238 1.96 4.74 10.23
CA SER A 238 3.16 5.31 9.59
C SER A 238 2.90 6.75 9.14
N ALA A 239 3.92 7.60 9.30
CA ALA A 239 3.86 9.03 8.93
C ALA A 239 4.02 9.24 7.40
#